data_AF-A0A923R0A0-F1
#
_entry.id   AF-A0A923R0A0-F1
#
_cell.length_a   1.000
_cell.length_b   1.000
_cell.length_c   1.000
_cell.angle_alpha   90.00
_cell.angle_beta   90.00
_cell.angle_gamma   90.00
#
_symmetry.space_group_name_H-M   'P 1'
#
loop_
_entity.id
_entity.type
_entity.pdbx_description
1 polymer ?
#
loop_
_entity_poly.entity_id
_entity_poly.type
_entity_poly.pdbx_seq_one_letter_code
_entity_poly.pdbx_strand_id
1 'polypeptide(L)'
;MGLESVAISVKVRLKLSHLIYILYEKEYFGFWKTAEIYVDSIYDTIFKIPQLKHSKTANPKLGHFFVRHKANENTTYYIIFDKKDNRYLVKDIISNHDKLYSKVILKP
;
A
#
# COMPACT_ATOMS: atom_id res chain seq x y z
N MET A 1 8.80 10.66 -23.88
CA MET A 1 8.43 9.95 -22.64
C MET A 1 7.33 10.74 -21.96
N GLY A 2 6.13 10.18 -21.79
CA GLY A 2 5.05 10.86 -21.06
C GLY A 2 5.34 10.86 -19.56
N LEU A 3 5.06 11.97 -18.87
CA LEU A 3 5.20 12.05 -17.42
C LEU A 3 4.39 10.94 -16.75
N GLU A 4 5.05 10.14 -15.92
CA GLU A 4 4.36 9.19 -15.05
C GLU A 4 3.67 9.96 -13.93
N SER A 5 2.43 9.57 -13.61
CA SER A 5 1.69 10.18 -12.50
C SER A 5 1.08 9.11 -11.60
N VAL A 6 1.25 9.29 -10.30
CA VAL A 6 0.68 8.44 -9.25
C VAL A 6 -0.33 9.26 -8.47
N ALA A 7 -1.60 8.89 -8.58
CA ALA A 7 -2.69 9.43 -7.77
C ALA A 7 -3.04 8.46 -6.65
N ILE A 8 -3.35 9.00 -5.47
CA ILE A 8 -3.70 8.21 -4.28
C ILE A 8 -5.16 8.51 -3.91
N SER A 9 -5.98 7.48 -3.77
CA SER A 9 -7.36 7.67 -3.32
C SER A 9 -7.42 8.22 -1.89
N VAL A 10 -8.47 8.99 -1.58
CA VAL A 10 -8.70 9.52 -0.23
C VAL A 10 -8.72 8.39 0.81
N LYS A 11 -9.36 7.26 0.46
CA LYS A 11 -9.39 6.04 1.29
C LYS A 11 -7.99 5.60 1.73
N VAL A 12 -7.03 5.56 0.81
CA VAL A 12 -5.66 5.11 1.11
C VAL A 12 -4.95 6.12 2.01
N ARG A 13 -5.11 7.43 1.76
CA ARG A 13 -4.53 8.46 2.64
C ARG A 13 -5.08 8.34 4.06
N LEU A 14 -6.39 8.18 4.21
CA LEU A 14 -7.01 7.99 5.52
C LEU A 14 -6.52 6.72 6.23
N LYS A 15 -6.36 5.60 5.50
CA LYS A 15 -5.77 4.38 6.05
C LYS A 15 -4.34 4.59 6.56
N LEU A 16 -3.51 5.30 5.78
CA LEU A 16 -2.13 5.57 6.16
C LEU A 16 -2.02 6.54 7.34
N SER A 17 -2.84 7.60 7.36
CA SER A 17 -2.93 8.50 8.53
C SER A 17 -3.39 7.76 9.78
N HIS A 18 -4.41 6.89 9.66
CA HIS A 18 -4.89 6.09 10.78
C HIS A 18 -3.86 5.03 11.22
N LEU A 19 -3.04 4.52 10.30
CA LEU A 19 -1.97 3.59 10.63
C LEU A 19 -0.92 4.24 11.55
N ILE A 20 -0.56 5.52 11.34
CA ILE A 20 0.33 6.25 12.24
C ILE A 20 -0.23 6.24 13.67
N TYR A 21 -1.52 6.59 13.80
CA TYR A 21 -2.23 6.57 15.08
C TYR A 21 -2.21 5.17 15.72
N ILE A 22 -2.56 4.12 14.98
CA ILE A 22 -2.55 2.74 15.50
C ILE A 22 -1.15 2.34 15.99
N LEU A 23 -0.12 2.63 15.20
CA LEU A 23 1.26 2.25 15.52
C LEU A 23 1.76 2.92 16.79
N TYR A 24 1.36 4.17 17.03
CA TYR A 24 1.70 4.90 18.25
C TYR A 24 0.85 4.43 19.45
N GLU A 25 -0.48 4.45 19.34
CA GLU A 25 -1.40 4.18 20.44
C GLU A 25 -1.39 2.72 20.92
N LYS A 26 -1.01 1.79 20.05
CA LYS A 26 -0.81 0.38 20.42
C LYS A 26 0.61 0.08 20.86
N GLU A 27 1.44 1.12 21.05
CA GLU A 27 2.83 1.02 21.51
C GLU A 27 3.72 0.13 20.62
N TYR A 28 3.34 -0.08 19.35
CA TYR A 28 4.24 -0.71 18.37
C TYR A 28 5.48 0.15 18.15
N PHE A 29 5.31 1.47 18.22
CA PHE A 29 6.40 2.43 18.31
C PHE A 29 6.22 3.33 19.53
N GLY A 30 7.26 3.46 20.35
CA GLY A 30 7.26 4.36 21.52
C GLY A 30 7.27 5.86 21.19
N PHE A 31 7.42 6.22 19.91
CA PHE A 31 7.43 7.61 19.45
C PHE A 31 6.58 7.79 18.20
N TRP A 32 5.75 8.83 18.19
CA TRP A 32 4.95 9.23 17.03
C TRP A 32 5.80 9.39 15.77
N LYS A 33 7.00 10.00 15.92
CA LYS A 33 7.89 10.22 14.78
C LYS A 33 8.34 8.93 14.10
N THR A 34 8.54 7.86 14.87
CA THR A 34 8.90 6.55 14.31
C THR A 34 7.73 5.95 13.51
N ALA A 35 6.49 6.16 13.96
CA ALA A 35 5.30 5.76 13.22
C ALA A 35 5.14 6.55 11.90
N GLU A 36 5.45 7.85 11.89
CA GLU A 36 5.49 8.65 10.65
C GLU A 36 6.53 8.12 9.67
N ILE A 37 7.77 7.90 10.12
CA ILE A 37 8.86 7.38 9.27
C ILE A 37 8.48 6.02 8.66
N TYR A 38 7.84 5.17 9.46
CA TYR A 38 7.32 3.89 8.98
C TYR A 38 6.33 4.07 7.83
N VAL A 39 5.37 4.99 7.97
CA VAL A 39 4.36 5.26 6.93
C VAL A 39 4.96 6.01 5.72
N ASP A 40 5.94 6.88 5.92
CA ASP A 40 6.68 7.54 4.85
C ASP A 40 7.34 6.52 3.92
N SER A 41 7.89 5.44 4.46
CA SER A 41 8.48 4.35 3.63
C SER A 41 7.45 3.65 2.72
N ILE A 42 6.17 3.63 3.12
CA ILE A 42 5.06 3.13 2.29
C ILE A 42 4.77 4.12 1.17
N TYR A 43 4.74 5.43 1.47
CA TYR A 43 4.60 6.48 0.47
C TYR A 43 5.73 6.46 -0.57
N ASP A 44 6.98 6.27 -0.13
CA ASP A 44 8.11 6.10 -1.04
C ASP A 44 7.89 4.95 -2.03
N THR A 45 7.31 3.85 -1.55
CA THR A 45 6.97 2.71 -2.41
C THR A 45 5.83 3.03 -3.37
N ILE A 46 4.81 3.77 -2.91
CA ILE A 46 3.70 4.24 -3.75
C ILE A 46 4.24 5.09 -4.91
N PHE A 47 5.14 6.05 -4.64
CA PHE A 47 5.69 6.91 -5.69
C PHE A 47 6.65 6.18 -6.63
N LYS A 48 7.26 5.09 -6.17
CA LYS A 48 8.10 4.21 -7.00
C LYS A 48 7.32 3.18 -7.81
N ILE A 49 5.99 3.04 -7.63
CA ILE A 49 5.16 2.05 -8.35
C ILE A 49 5.53 1.90 -9.83
N PRO A 50 5.67 2.97 -10.63
CA PRO A 50 5.94 2.82 -12.06
C PRO A 50 7.21 2.03 -12.41
N GLN A 51 8.19 2.02 -11.49
CA GLN A 51 9.50 1.37 -11.64
C GLN A 51 9.52 -0.05 -11.06
N LEU A 52 8.48 -0.46 -10.34
CA LEU A 52 8.43 -1.73 -9.63
C LEU A 52 7.81 -2.84 -10.48
N LYS A 53 8.12 -4.09 -10.14
CA LYS A 53 7.45 -5.24 -10.75
C LYS A 53 6.01 -5.36 -10.24
N HIS A 54 5.04 -5.22 -11.14
CA HIS A 54 3.62 -5.35 -10.80
C HIS A 54 3.17 -6.82 -10.78
N SER A 55 2.36 -7.17 -9.78
CA SER A 55 1.65 -8.46 -9.72
C SER A 55 0.17 -8.24 -9.98
N LYS A 56 -0.53 -9.23 -10.54
CA LYS A 56 -2.00 -9.16 -10.69
C LYS A 56 -2.69 -9.59 -9.41
N THR A 57 -3.74 -8.87 -9.01
CA THR A 57 -4.60 -9.27 -7.89
C THR A 57 -5.44 -10.49 -8.24
N ALA A 58 -5.85 -11.29 -7.24
CA ALA A 58 -6.85 -12.33 -7.41
C ALA A 58 -8.29 -11.77 -7.53
N ASN A 59 -8.54 -10.55 -7.04
CA ASN A 59 -9.85 -9.91 -7.07
C ASN A 59 -9.82 -8.52 -7.74
N PRO A 60 -10.14 -8.45 -9.05
CA PRO A 60 -10.11 -7.20 -9.82
C PRO A 60 -11.06 -6.09 -9.31
N LYS A 61 -12.08 -6.44 -8.51
CA LYS A 61 -13.01 -5.44 -7.95
C LYS A 61 -12.32 -4.43 -7.04
N LEU A 62 -11.19 -4.79 -6.45
CA LEU A 62 -10.42 -3.95 -5.54
C LEU A 62 -9.29 -3.18 -6.23
N GLY A 63 -8.95 -3.58 -7.47
CA GLY A 63 -7.87 -3.07 -8.30
C GLY A 63 -7.24 -4.22 -9.07
N HIS A 64 -6.60 -3.97 -10.19
CA HIS A 64 -6.09 -5.03 -11.08
C HIS A 64 -4.66 -5.47 -10.74
N PHE A 65 -3.89 -4.59 -10.11
CA PHE A 65 -2.48 -4.79 -9.82
C PHE A 65 -2.15 -4.49 -8.36
N PHE A 66 -1.05 -5.08 -7.91
CA PHE A 66 -0.44 -4.69 -6.65
C PHE A 66 1.10 -4.72 -6.72
N VAL A 67 1.72 -3.95 -5.84
CA VAL A 67 3.14 -4.09 -5.46
C VAL A 67 3.23 -4.43 -3.97
N ARG A 68 4.30 -5.10 -3.59
CA ARG A 68 4.57 -5.45 -2.19
C ARG A 68 5.54 -4.44 -1.58
N HIS A 69 5.23 -3.99 -0.38
CA HIS A 69 6.13 -3.26 0.50
C HIS A 69 6.39 -4.12 1.73
N LYS A 70 7.59 -4.69 1.84
CA LYS A 70 7.98 -5.45 3.04
C LYS A 70 8.47 -4.46 4.09
N ALA A 71 7.66 -4.23 5.12
CA ALA A 71 7.97 -3.26 6.16
C ALA A 71 8.90 -3.86 7.23
N ASN A 72 8.73 -5.15 7.54
CA ASN A 72 9.63 -5.91 8.39
C ASN A 72 9.50 -7.43 8.08
N GLU A 73 10.09 -8.29 8.90
CA GLU A 73 10.06 -9.74 8.70
C GLU A 73 8.64 -10.34 8.69
N ASN A 74 7.74 -9.76 9.49
CA ASN A 74 6.40 -10.30 9.73
C ASN A 74 5.30 -9.52 9.00
N THR A 75 5.54 -8.27 8.62
CA THR A 75 4.56 -7.37 8.03
C THR A 75 4.92 -6.99 6.59
N THR A 76 4.03 -7.32 5.66
CA THR A 76 4.07 -6.90 4.27
C THR A 76 2.78 -6.19 3.90
N TYR A 77 2.88 -5.01 3.33
CA TYR A 77 1.76 -4.29 2.75
C TYR A 77 1.65 -4.56 1.25
N TYR A 78 0.41 -4.60 0.78
CA TYR A 78 0.03 -4.82 -0.60
C TYR A 78 -0.69 -3.57 -1.07
N ILE A 79 0.01 -2.78 -1.87
CA ILE A 79 -0.48 -1.51 -2.41
C ILE A 79 -1.20 -1.85 -3.71
N ILE A 80 -2.52 -1.70 -3.70
CA ILE A 80 -3.42 -2.13 -4.78
C ILE A 80 -3.78 -0.92 -5.64
N PHE A 81 -3.62 -1.07 -6.95
CA PHE A 81 -3.80 0.02 -7.90
C PHE A 81 -4.35 -0.45 -9.25
N ASP A 82 -4.92 0.51 -9.96
CA ASP A 82 -5.17 0.40 -11.39
C ASP A 82 -4.15 1.25 -12.15
N LYS A 83 -3.85 0.85 -13.39
CA LYS A 83 -3.01 1.63 -14.29
C LYS A 83 -3.63 1.72 -15.67
N LYS A 84 -3.45 2.87 -16.32
CA LYS A 84 -3.78 3.11 -17.72
C LYS A 84 -2.70 4.01 -18.32
N ASP A 85 -2.01 3.52 -19.34
CA ASP A 85 -0.82 4.17 -19.89
C ASP A 85 0.21 4.44 -18.77
N ASN A 86 0.73 5.67 -18.66
CA ASN A 86 1.66 6.11 -17.62
C ASN A 86 0.97 6.68 -16.37
N ARG A 87 -0.30 6.35 -16.15
CA ARG A 87 -1.10 6.87 -15.03
C ARG A 87 -1.49 5.74 -14.09
N TYR A 88 -1.27 5.97 -12.80
CA TYR A 88 -1.47 5.00 -11.73
C TYR A 88 -2.44 5.57 -10.70
N LEU A 89 -3.43 4.78 -10.29
CA LEU A 89 -4.37 5.14 -9.23
C LEU A 89 -4.31 4.10 -8.12
N VAL A 90 -3.74 4.50 -6.97
CA VAL A 90 -3.71 3.68 -5.77
C VAL A 90 -5.08 3.69 -5.10
N LYS A 91 -5.75 2.54 -5.13
CA LYS A 91 -7.15 2.38 -4.71
C LYS A 91 -7.28 1.81 -3.30
N ASP A 92 -6.33 0.98 -2.91
CA ASP A 92 -6.35 0.37 -1.58
C ASP A 92 -4.94 -0.01 -1.09
N ILE A 93 -4.85 -0.24 0.20
CA ILE A 93 -3.70 -0.86 0.86
C ILE A 93 -4.18 -1.82 1.93
N ILE A 94 -3.59 -3.02 1.97
CA ILE A 94 -3.87 -4.06 2.97
C ILE A 94 -2.56 -4.67 3.45
N SER A 95 -2.53 -5.23 4.66
CA SER A 95 -1.40 -6.03 5.14
C SER A 95 -1.62 -7.53 4.94
N ASN A 96 -0.59 -8.35 5.14
CA ASN A 96 -0.72 -9.80 5.25
C ASN A 96 -1.53 -10.26 6.48
N HIS A 97 -1.86 -9.35 7.40
CA HIS A 97 -2.72 -9.62 8.55
C HIS A 97 -4.18 -9.20 8.32
N ASP A 98 -4.49 -8.52 7.21
CA ASP A 98 -5.85 -8.13 6.88
C ASP A 98 -6.72 -9.34 6.50
N LYS A 99 -7.98 -9.35 6.94
CA LYS A 99 -8.96 -10.40 6.56
C LYS A 99 -9.20 -10.50 5.05
N LEU A 100 -8.89 -9.44 4.31
CA LEU A 100 -8.99 -9.40 2.86
C LEU A 100 -7.78 -10.04 2.16
N TYR A 101 -6.68 -10.29 2.86
CA TYR A 101 -5.43 -10.79 2.28
C TYR A 101 -5.64 -12.05 1.42
N SER A 102 -6.34 -13.04 1.96
CA SER A 102 -6.65 -14.29 1.24
C SER A 102 -7.53 -14.09 0.02
N LYS A 103 -8.37 -13.06 0.00
CA LYS A 103 -9.31 -12.77 -1.11
C LYS A 103 -8.67 -11.96 -2.23
N VAL A 104 -7.58 -11.24 -1.93
CA VAL A 104 -7.00 -10.26 -2.86
C VAL A 104 -5.66 -10.71 -3.40
N ILE A 105 -4.85 -11.37 -2.57
CA ILE A 105 -3.47 -11.71 -2.87
C ILE A 105 -3.28 -13.21 -3.09
N LEU A 106 -3.87 -14.04 -2.23
CA LEU A 106 -3.83 -15.48 -2.45
C LEU A 106 -4.80 -15.82 -3.59
N LYS A 107 -4.34 -16.60 -4.56
CA LYS A 107 -5.28 -17.31 -5.43
C LYS A 107 -5.93 -18.42 -4.60
N PRO A 108 -7.24 -18.70 -4.79
CA PRO A 108 -7.82 -19.92 -4.26
C PRO A 108 -7.06 -21.15 -4.77
#